data_AF-A0A379K6U9-F1
#
_entry.id   AF-A0A379K6U9-F1
#
_cell.length_a   1.000
_cell.length_b   1.000
_cell.length_c   1.000
_cell.angle_alpha   90.00
_cell.angle_beta   90.00
_cell.angle_gamma   90.00
#
_symmetry.space_group_name_H-M   'P 1'
#
loop_
_entity.id
_entity.type
_entity.pdbx_description
1 polymer ?
#
loop_
_entity_poly.entity_id
_entity_poly.type
_entity_poly.pdbx_seq_one_letter_code
_entity_poly.pdbx_strand_id
1 'polypeptide(L)'
;MDDRKFLLSALKNCLIEHNHTNSNPKNLLNHKAKLIGFDDLNDFTAKISTKNREPANETFEILRRIRQIQIPTPNTKYRLLTACPDEFCPYGTIRIGEDGIDCNVILATANTDTTLEESPKTKPYVISDLQDLLLWKNFWFGTALVKESVASHYFKYFCQK
;
A
#
# COMPACT_ATOMS: atom_id res chain seq x y z
N MET A 1 11.13 -8.25 -4.59
CA MET A 1 10.36 -7.42 -5.55
C MET A 1 10.96 -6.03 -5.56
N ASP A 2 10.81 -5.23 -6.61
CA ASP A 2 11.48 -3.92 -6.74
C ASP A 2 10.61 -2.80 -6.15
N ASP A 3 11.00 -2.19 -5.03
CA ASP A 3 10.32 -1.10 -4.30
C ASP A 3 9.84 0.01 -5.24
N ARG A 4 10.63 0.28 -6.29
CA ARG A 4 10.34 1.28 -7.32
C ARG A 4 9.06 0.97 -8.09
N LYS A 5 8.88 -0.30 -8.44
CA LYS A 5 7.66 -0.75 -9.14
C LYS A 5 6.45 -0.61 -8.23
N PHE A 6 6.63 -0.85 -6.93
CA PHE A 6 5.56 -0.67 -5.97
C PHE A 6 5.17 0.80 -5.82
N LEU A 7 6.13 1.69 -5.53
CA LEU A 7 5.86 3.13 -5.37
C LEU A 7 5.19 3.73 -6.60
N LEU A 8 5.65 3.35 -7.80
CA LEU A 8 5.04 3.79 -9.04
C LEU A 8 3.61 3.25 -9.21
N SER A 9 3.35 2.01 -8.82
CA SER A 9 2.02 1.41 -8.86
C SER A 9 1.06 2.07 -7.87
N ALA A 10 1.54 2.31 -6.63
CA ALA A 10 0.79 2.99 -5.59
C ALA A 10 0.38 4.40 -6.04
N LEU A 11 1.30 5.17 -6.62
CA LEU A 11 1.00 6.50 -7.15
C LEU A 11 -0.02 6.45 -8.30
N LYS A 12 0.10 5.47 -9.21
CA LYS A 12 -0.84 5.28 -10.32
C LYS A 12 -2.26 4.98 -9.83
N ASN A 13 -2.37 4.08 -8.86
CA ASN A 13 -3.63 3.56 -8.35
C ASN A 13 -4.27 4.46 -7.27
N CYS A 14 -3.53 5.42 -6.72
CA CYS A 14 -4.02 6.36 -5.72
C CYS A 14 -5.14 7.23 -6.30
N LEU A 15 -6.36 7.09 -5.80
CA LEU A 15 -7.46 8.02 -6.09
C LEU A 15 -7.29 9.24 -5.17
N ILE A 16 -7.44 10.44 -5.70
CA ILE A 16 -7.27 11.70 -4.97
C ILE A 16 -8.53 12.57 -5.14
N GLU A 17 -8.77 13.47 -4.20
CA GLU A 17 -9.76 14.53 -4.39
C GLU A 17 -9.28 15.44 -5.53
N HIS A 18 -10.09 15.60 -6.56
CA HIS A 18 -9.76 16.43 -7.71
C HIS A 18 -10.99 17.23 -8.15
N ASN A 19 -10.95 18.54 -7.90
CA ASN A 19 -12.00 19.47 -8.30
C ASN A 19 -11.84 19.78 -9.79
N HIS A 20 -12.44 18.94 -10.65
CA HIS A 20 -12.58 19.14 -12.10
C HIS A 20 -11.30 19.24 -12.94
N THR A 21 -11.10 18.29 -13.86
CA THR A 21 -10.87 18.54 -15.30
C THR A 21 -10.61 17.22 -16.05
N ASN A 22 -10.93 17.21 -17.35
CA ASN A 22 -10.46 16.26 -18.37
C ASN A 22 -8.91 16.25 -18.44
N SER A 23 -8.24 15.80 -17.38
CA SER A 23 -6.79 15.70 -17.34
C SER A 23 -6.38 14.40 -18.02
N ASN A 24 -5.59 14.49 -19.09
CA ASN A 24 -4.86 13.36 -19.65
C ASN A 24 -4.17 12.56 -18.51
N PRO A 25 -4.15 11.21 -18.54
CA PRO A 25 -3.48 10.37 -17.56
C PRO A 25 -2.09 10.86 -17.12
N LYS A 26 -1.29 11.43 -18.03
CA LYS A 26 0.03 11.99 -17.70
C LYS A 26 -0.05 13.21 -16.79
N ASN A 27 -1.01 14.12 -17.02
CA ASN A 27 -1.20 15.31 -16.20
C ASN A 27 -1.71 14.93 -14.81
N LEU A 28 -2.57 13.91 -14.73
CA LEU A 28 -3.05 13.38 -13.46
C LEU A 28 -1.90 12.78 -12.63
N LEU A 29 -1.00 12.00 -13.24
CA LEU A 29 0.17 11.47 -12.53
C LEU A 29 1.13 12.56 -12.06
N ASN A 30 1.39 13.58 -12.89
CA ASN A 30 2.16 14.75 -12.50
C ASN A 30 1.53 15.47 -11.30
N HIS A 31 0.20 15.64 -11.31
CA HIS A 31 -0.50 16.27 -10.21
C HIS A 31 -0.40 15.45 -8.91
N LYS A 32 -0.56 14.12 -8.99
CA LYS A 32 -0.35 13.22 -7.84
C LYS A 32 1.06 13.32 -7.27
N ALA A 33 2.09 13.36 -8.13
CA ALA A 33 3.48 13.53 -7.70
C ALA A 33 3.68 14.85 -6.93
N LYS A 34 3.09 15.95 -7.43
CA LYS A 34 3.08 17.24 -6.73
C LYS A 34 2.39 17.20 -5.37
N LEU A 35 1.25 16.52 -5.27
CA LEU A 35 0.52 16.40 -4.01
C LEU A 35 1.31 15.66 -2.92
N ILE A 36 2.21 14.74 -3.29
CA ILE A 36 3.10 14.06 -2.34
C ILE A 36 4.47 14.75 -2.20
N GLY A 37 4.64 15.96 -2.74
CA GLY A 37 5.79 16.83 -2.52
C GLY A 37 6.97 16.68 -3.48
N PHE A 38 6.74 16.16 -4.70
CA PHE A 38 7.74 16.18 -5.79
C PHE A 38 7.43 17.28 -6.79
N ASP A 39 8.44 17.70 -7.57
CA ASP A 39 8.24 18.77 -8.56
C ASP A 39 7.37 18.30 -9.74
N ASP A 40 7.59 17.07 -10.20
CA ASP A 40 6.80 16.40 -11.24
C ASP A 40 6.98 14.87 -11.20
N LEU A 41 6.38 14.16 -12.17
CA LEU A 41 6.52 12.71 -12.28
C LEU A 41 7.97 12.30 -12.59
N ASN A 42 8.74 13.09 -13.33
CA ASN A 42 10.13 12.76 -13.65
C ASN A 42 10.99 12.83 -12.40
N ASP A 43 10.84 13.87 -11.59
CA ASP A 43 11.50 14.03 -10.29
C ASP A 43 11.18 12.84 -9.36
N PHE A 44 9.90 12.49 -9.23
CA PHE A 44 9.48 11.28 -8.51
C PHE A 44 10.17 10.01 -9.04
N THR A 45 10.15 9.79 -10.36
CA THR A 45 10.76 8.59 -10.96
C THR A 45 12.29 8.56 -10.83
N ALA A 46 12.96 9.72 -10.91
CA ALA A 46 14.39 9.84 -10.76
C ALA A 46 14.78 9.50 -9.31
N LYS A 47 14.03 10.04 -8.35
CA LYS A 47 14.24 9.81 -6.93
C LYS A 47 14.12 8.33 -6.56
N ILE A 48 13.02 7.67 -6.95
CA ILE A 48 12.89 6.23 -6.66
C ILE A 48 13.90 5.40 -7.46
N SER A 49 14.47 5.91 -8.57
CA SER A 49 15.43 5.16 -9.39
C SER A 49 16.86 5.19 -8.87
N THR A 50 17.20 6.11 -7.95
CA THR A 50 18.56 6.22 -7.42
C THR A 50 18.94 4.98 -6.59
N LYS A 51 19.91 4.23 -7.10
CA LYS A 51 20.30 2.87 -6.65
C LYS A 51 21.01 2.82 -5.29
N ASN A 52 21.26 3.96 -4.67
CA ASN A 52 22.04 4.04 -3.44
C ASN A 52 21.10 3.96 -2.26
N ARG A 53 20.91 2.73 -1.74
CA ARG A 53 20.35 2.41 -0.41
C ARG A 53 19.60 3.60 0.18
N GLU A 54 18.42 3.90 -0.36
CA GLU A 54 17.53 4.78 0.39
C GLU A 54 17.37 4.08 1.75
N PRO A 55 17.62 4.77 2.88
CA PRO A 55 17.24 4.19 4.16
C PRO A 55 15.75 3.84 4.01
N ALA A 56 15.33 2.66 4.47
CA ALA A 56 13.95 2.18 4.40
C ALA A 56 12.87 3.26 4.70
N ASN A 57 13.27 4.26 5.48
CA ASN A 57 12.59 5.51 5.78
C ASN A 57 12.11 6.31 4.56
N GLU A 58 12.80 6.36 3.43
CA GLU A 58 12.40 7.21 2.29
C GLU A 58 11.24 6.61 1.49
N THR A 59 11.31 5.31 1.19
CA THR A 59 10.18 4.52 0.66
C THR A 59 8.96 4.63 1.57
N PHE A 60 9.17 4.50 2.89
CA PHE A 60 8.12 4.63 3.88
C PHE A 60 7.48 6.03 3.86
N GLU A 61 8.28 7.08 3.81
CA GLU A 61 7.80 8.46 3.77
C GLU A 61 6.99 8.75 2.50
N ILE A 62 7.42 8.24 1.35
CA ILE A 62 6.67 8.39 0.09
C ILE A 62 5.29 7.72 0.21
N LEU A 63 5.24 6.49 0.72
CA LEU A 63 3.98 5.77 0.91
C LEU A 63 3.08 6.44 1.95
N ARG A 64 3.65 6.97 3.03
CA ARG A 64 2.93 7.76 4.03
C ARG A 64 2.24 8.96 3.39
N ARG A 65 2.93 9.69 2.50
CA ARG A 65 2.35 10.82 1.76
C ARG A 65 1.27 10.38 0.78
N ILE A 66 1.47 9.27 0.05
CA ILE A 66 0.45 8.69 -0.84
C ILE A 66 -0.82 8.37 -0.04
N ARG A 67 -0.68 7.70 1.11
CA ARG A 67 -1.77 7.32 2.02
C ARG A 67 -2.57 8.53 2.53
N GLN A 68 -1.91 9.65 2.78
CA GLN A 68 -2.56 10.88 3.26
C GLN A 68 -3.52 11.46 2.22
N ILE A 69 -3.10 11.50 0.95
CA ILE A 69 -3.89 12.09 -0.13
C ILE A 69 -4.91 11.12 -0.72
N GLN A 70 -4.73 9.81 -0.51
CA GLN A 70 -5.57 8.78 -1.10
C GLN A 70 -6.98 8.80 -0.52
N ILE A 71 -8.00 8.70 -1.38
CA ILE A 71 -9.41 8.54 -0.96
C ILE A 71 -9.97 7.16 -1.37
N PRO A 72 -10.91 6.61 -0.58
CA PRO A 72 -11.66 5.45 -1.01
C PRO A 72 -12.51 5.78 -2.24
N THR A 73 -12.68 4.79 -3.10
CA THR A 73 -13.63 4.86 -4.22
C THR A 73 -15.05 5.01 -3.66
N PRO A 74 -15.81 6.03 -4.07
CA PRO A 74 -17.19 6.21 -3.63
C PRO A 74 -18.04 4.96 -3.93
N ASN A 75 -19.02 4.68 -3.07
CA ASN A 75 -19.97 3.57 -3.21
C ASN A 75 -19.34 2.17 -3.32
N THR A 76 -18.05 2.02 -2.99
CA THR A 76 -17.36 0.74 -2.98
C THR A 76 -17.38 0.15 -1.58
N LYS A 77 -17.70 -1.15 -1.47
CA LYS A 77 -17.59 -1.89 -0.22
C LYS A 77 -16.13 -2.27 0.05
N TYR A 78 -15.66 -1.97 1.25
CA TYR A 78 -14.32 -2.26 1.70
C TYR A 78 -14.35 -3.20 2.90
N ARG A 79 -13.31 -4.02 3.01
CA ARG A 79 -12.94 -4.77 4.21
C ARG A 79 -11.66 -4.17 4.77
N LEU A 80 -11.61 -4.02 6.09
CA LEU A 80 -10.41 -3.59 6.77
C LEU A 80 -9.52 -4.82 7.00
N LEU A 81 -8.33 -4.81 6.40
CA LEU A 81 -7.31 -5.81 6.68
C LEU A 81 -6.24 -5.20 7.56
N THR A 82 -5.81 -5.99 8.54
CA THR A 82 -4.74 -5.62 9.47
C THR A 82 -3.60 -6.61 9.29
N ALA A 83 -2.41 -6.08 9.00
CA ALA A 83 -1.15 -6.82 9.00
C ALA A 83 -0.43 -6.54 10.33
N CYS A 84 -0.30 -7.54 11.18
CA CYS A 84 0.45 -7.47 12.44
C CYS A 84 1.59 -8.50 12.46
N PRO A 85 2.71 -8.23 13.15
CA PRO A 85 3.74 -9.25 13.38
C PRO A 85 3.14 -10.46 14.11
N ASP A 86 3.60 -11.66 13.73
CA ASP A 86 3.24 -12.88 14.41
C ASP A 86 4.10 -13.07 15.67
N GLU A 87 3.50 -12.93 16.84
CA GLU A 87 4.18 -13.08 18.14
C GLU A 87 4.77 -14.48 18.37
N PHE A 88 4.31 -15.49 17.62
CA PHE A 88 4.75 -16.88 17.75
C PHE A 88 5.79 -17.29 16.70
N CYS A 89 6.06 -16.44 15.68
CA CYS A 89 7.04 -16.69 14.63
C CYS A 89 8.10 -15.58 14.58
N PRO A 90 9.34 -15.82 15.06
CA PRO A 90 10.36 -14.77 15.17
C PRO A 90 10.96 -14.30 13.83
N TYR A 91 10.53 -14.84 12.68
CA TYR A 91 11.17 -14.63 11.36
C TYR A 91 10.35 -13.77 10.39
N GLY A 92 10.04 -12.52 10.76
CA GLY A 92 9.42 -11.57 9.82
C GLY A 92 8.06 -12.02 9.25
N THR A 93 7.40 -12.95 9.94
CA THR A 93 6.06 -13.42 9.56
C THR A 93 5.04 -12.40 10.03
N ILE A 94 4.15 -12.01 9.13
CA ILE A 94 2.98 -11.18 9.42
C ILE A 94 1.71 -11.99 9.30
N ARG A 95 0.79 -11.77 10.24
CA ARG A 95 -0.59 -12.21 10.15
C ARG A 95 -1.38 -11.13 9.43
N ILE A 96 -1.99 -11.49 8.31
CA ILE A 96 -2.94 -10.64 7.61
C ILE A 96 -4.33 -11.20 7.86
N GLY A 97 -5.16 -10.45 8.59
CA GLY A 97 -6.52 -10.84 8.92
C GLY A 97 -7.51 -9.69 8.77
N GLU A 98 -8.79 -10.04 8.76
CA GLU A 98 -9.87 -9.06 8.96
C GLU A 98 -9.89 -8.66 10.43
N ASP A 99 -9.95 -7.34 10.70
CA ASP A 99 -9.86 -6.81 12.06
C ASP A 99 -10.89 -7.47 12.99
N GLY A 100 -10.42 -8.22 14.00
CA GLY A 100 -11.26 -8.86 15.01
C GLY A 100 -11.83 -10.24 14.66
N ILE A 101 -11.46 -10.86 13.53
CA ILE A 101 -11.94 -12.21 13.15
C ILE A 101 -10.75 -13.15 12.94
N ASP A 102 -10.44 -13.97 13.95
CA ASP A 102 -9.38 -14.98 13.90
C ASP A 102 -9.60 -16.08 12.84
N CYS A 103 -10.80 -16.12 12.25
CA CYS A 103 -11.21 -17.16 11.30
C CYS A 103 -10.60 -16.99 9.90
N ASN A 104 -10.17 -15.79 9.53
CA ASN A 104 -9.65 -15.46 8.19
C ASN A 104 -8.26 -14.83 8.29
N VAL A 105 -7.28 -15.60 8.77
CA VAL A 105 -5.90 -15.14 8.91
C VAL A 105 -5.00 -15.90 7.94
N ILE A 106 -4.21 -15.16 7.16
CA ILE A 106 -3.18 -15.71 6.28
C ILE A 106 -1.81 -15.32 6.81
N LEU A 107 -0.92 -16.30 6.91
CA LEU A 107 0.49 -16.05 7.18
C LEU A 107 1.20 -15.54 5.92
N ALA A 108 1.99 -14.51 6.07
CA ALA A 108 2.77 -13.88 5.02
C ALA A 108 4.18 -13.61 5.51
N THR A 109 5.18 -13.82 4.66
CA THR A 109 6.57 -13.46 4.98
C THR A 109 6.81 -12.04 4.50
N ALA A 110 7.13 -11.13 5.41
CA ALA A 110 7.57 -9.79 5.06
C ALA A 110 9.06 -9.83 4.66
N ASN A 111 9.48 -8.91 3.78
CA ASN A 111 10.89 -8.79 3.42
C ASN A 111 11.62 -8.09 4.58
N THR A 112 12.51 -8.83 5.25
CA THR A 112 12.95 -8.67 6.65
C THR A 112 13.87 -7.49 7.01
N ASP A 113 13.94 -6.41 6.23
CA ASP A 113 14.86 -5.28 6.50
C ASP A 113 14.17 -3.97 6.92
N THR A 114 12.84 -3.94 6.97
CA THR A 114 12.07 -2.77 7.41
C THR A 114 11.68 -2.95 8.88
N THR A 115 12.33 -2.17 9.75
CA THR A 115 12.00 -2.10 11.17
C THR A 115 10.49 -1.90 11.33
N LEU A 116 9.90 -2.73 12.18
CA LEU A 116 8.53 -2.65 12.68
C LEU A 116 8.32 -1.34 13.45
N GLU A 117 8.35 -0.19 12.78
CA GLU A 117 7.73 0.99 13.34
C GLU A 117 6.23 0.79 13.20
N GLU A 118 5.55 0.69 14.36
CA GLU A 118 4.11 0.73 14.47
C GLU A 118 3.59 1.76 13.47
N SER A 119 2.94 1.29 12.40
CA SER A 119 2.29 2.21 11.49
C SER A 119 1.34 3.02 12.36
N PRO A 120 1.55 4.35 12.48
CA PRO A 120 0.76 5.15 13.41
C PRO A 120 -0.71 4.92 13.07
N LYS A 121 -1.60 4.98 14.07
CA LYS A 121 -3.08 4.88 13.94
C LYS A 121 -3.61 5.95 12.96
N THR A 122 -3.35 5.75 11.69
CA THR A 122 -3.54 6.71 10.61
C THR A 122 -4.51 6.13 9.60
N LYS A 123 -5.10 6.99 8.78
CA LYS A 123 -6.09 6.65 7.73
C LYS A 123 -5.63 5.44 6.91
N PRO A 124 -6.32 4.29 6.86
CA PRO A 124 -5.82 3.06 6.21
C PRO A 124 -5.44 3.25 4.73
N TYR A 125 -4.44 2.49 4.24
CA TYR A 125 -4.06 2.48 2.82
C TYR A 125 -5.19 1.85 1.99
N VAL A 126 -5.62 2.48 0.90
CA VAL A 126 -6.74 1.97 0.09
C VAL A 126 -6.19 1.09 -1.02
N ILE A 127 -6.55 -0.19 -0.99
CA ILE A 127 -6.09 -1.18 -1.95
C ILE A 127 -7.08 -1.28 -3.11
N SER A 128 -6.57 -0.96 -4.30
CA SER A 128 -7.40 -0.79 -5.49
C SER A 128 -7.64 -2.10 -6.25
N ASP A 129 -6.69 -3.03 -6.21
CA ASP A 129 -6.70 -4.30 -6.94
C ASP A 129 -5.84 -5.38 -6.25
N LEU A 130 -5.82 -6.60 -6.80
CA LEU A 130 -5.08 -7.73 -6.24
C LEU A 130 -3.55 -7.55 -6.33
N GLN A 131 -3.05 -6.86 -7.36
CA GLN A 131 -1.62 -6.63 -7.49
C GLN A 131 -1.15 -5.68 -6.38
N ASP A 132 -1.87 -4.59 -6.15
CA ASP A 132 -1.66 -3.65 -5.04
C ASP A 132 -1.76 -4.34 -3.67
N LEU A 133 -2.66 -5.33 -3.52
CA LEU A 133 -2.75 -6.15 -2.30
C LEU A 133 -1.51 -7.02 -2.06
N LEU A 134 -1.05 -7.71 -3.10
CA LEU A 134 0.16 -8.54 -3.04
C LEU A 134 1.40 -7.70 -2.77
N LEU A 135 1.42 -6.47 -3.29
CA LEU A 135 2.50 -5.51 -3.04
C LEU A 135 2.46 -5.03 -1.59
N TRP A 136 1.32 -4.54 -1.12
CA TRP A 136 1.13 -4.11 0.26
C TRP A 136 1.53 -5.20 1.26
N LYS A 137 1.15 -6.47 1.03
CA LYS A 137 1.57 -7.63 1.84
C LYS A 137 3.09 -7.74 2.00
N ASN A 138 3.86 -7.45 0.96
CA ASN A 138 5.31 -7.66 0.97
C ASN A 138 6.08 -6.50 1.62
N PHE A 139 5.44 -5.33 1.75
CA PHE A 139 6.10 -4.07 2.11
C PHE A 139 5.53 -3.39 3.36
N TRP A 140 4.36 -3.81 3.87
CA TRP A 140 3.65 -3.04 4.88
C TRP A 140 3.20 -3.86 6.08
N PHE A 141 3.35 -3.23 7.25
CA PHE A 141 2.79 -3.59 8.55
C PHE A 141 1.81 -2.48 8.95
N GLY A 142 0.53 -2.76 9.15
CA GLY A 142 -0.50 -1.74 9.40
C GLY A 142 -1.88 -2.11 8.84
N THR A 143 -2.76 -1.12 8.64
CA THR A 143 -4.14 -1.33 8.19
C THR A 143 -4.38 -0.87 6.74
N ALA A 144 -5.19 -1.64 6.01
CA ALA A 144 -5.60 -1.35 4.65
C ALA A 144 -7.10 -1.52 4.43
N LEU A 145 -7.72 -0.61 3.67
CA LEU A 145 -9.07 -0.76 3.15
C LEU A 145 -9.00 -1.46 1.80
N VAL A 146 -9.44 -2.71 1.77
CA VAL A 146 -9.38 -3.57 0.59
C VAL A 146 -10.76 -3.73 0.02
N LYS A 147 -10.92 -3.53 -1.30
CA LYS A 147 -12.23 -3.78 -1.95
C LYS A 147 -12.70 -5.20 -1.62
N GLU A 148 -13.97 -5.35 -1.26
CA GLU A 148 -14.51 -6.64 -0.81
C GLU A 148 -14.29 -7.77 -1.83
N SER A 149 -14.40 -7.47 -3.13
CA SER A 149 -14.11 -8.43 -4.20
C SER A 149 -12.66 -8.89 -4.23
N VAL A 150 -11.72 -7.98 -3.95
CA VAL A 150 -10.28 -8.27 -3.89
C VAL A 150 -9.95 -9.07 -2.64
N ALA A 151 -10.47 -8.67 -1.47
CA ALA A 151 -10.30 -9.40 -0.22
C ALA A 151 -10.85 -10.83 -0.34
N SER A 152 -12.07 -10.99 -0.88
CA SER A 152 -12.69 -12.30 -1.10
C SER A 152 -11.86 -13.19 -2.03
N HIS A 153 -11.29 -12.63 -3.10
CA HIS A 153 -10.40 -13.38 -3.98
C HIS A 153 -9.14 -13.82 -3.24
N TYR A 154 -8.50 -12.91 -2.53
CA TYR A 154 -7.27 -13.15 -1.79
C TYR A 154 -7.46 -14.26 -0.73
N PHE A 155 -8.47 -14.15 0.13
CA PHE A 155 -8.72 -15.18 1.14
C PHE A 155 -9.14 -16.53 0.56
N LYS A 156 -9.96 -16.57 -0.49
CA LYS A 156 -10.26 -17.84 -1.18
C LYS A 156 -9.01 -18.51 -1.73
N TYR A 157 -8.10 -17.74 -2.31
CA TYR A 157 -6.89 -18.29 -2.91
C TYR A 157 -5.90 -18.86 -1.87
N PHE A 158 -5.81 -18.24 -0.70
CA PHE A 158 -4.81 -18.59 0.32
C PHE A 158 -5.34 -19.43 1.49
N CYS A 159 -6.66 -19.44 1.77
CA CYS A 159 -7.27 -20.29 2.80
C CYS A 159 -7.77 -21.65 2.28
N GLN A 160 -7.76 -21.89 0.96
CA GLN A 160 -8.13 -23.18 0.36
C GLN A 160 -6.92 -24.11 0.11
N LYS A 161 -5.76 -23.84 0.72
CA LYS A 161 -4.58 -24.70 0.66
C LYS A 161 -4.34 -25.43 1.97
#